data_AF-X8I7S6-F1
#
_entry.id   AF-X8I7S6-F1
#
_cell.length_a   1.000
_cell.length_b   1.000
_cell.length_c   1.000
_cell.angle_alpha   90.00
_cell.angle_beta   90.00
_cell.angle_gamma   90.00
#
_symmetry.space_group_name_H-M   'P 1'
#
loop_
_entity.id
_entity.type
_entity.pdbx_description
1 polymer ?
#
loop_
_entity_poly.entity_id
_entity_poly.type
_entity_poly.pdbx_seq_one_letter_code
_entity_poly.pdbx_strand_id
1 'polypeptide(L)'
;MKKYLFLIVLLFTVLSSFSYSNYSLPDYKYYIVKEPMVVKNLELPVGTRIVYFNTSLFGDSESSRPLKEKNIYQIFFPDDKPLIWGGVPVSLIERFFNRDMKGFTVYPELGNSLESDENKRKLMEKNEFLKLWFMWAKNMDVHIKDEKDWSFNPDNMVLGGEADSRYIDYGNLKYFSDENSMKEHLRKLNEAARNVK
;
A
#
# COMPACT_ATOMS: atom_id res chain seq x y z
N MET A 1 3.68 31.31 48.15
CA MET A 1 4.47 31.45 46.90
C MET A 1 4.21 30.22 46.02
N LYS A 2 3.14 30.26 45.21
CA LYS A 2 2.76 29.24 44.22
C LYS A 2 3.19 29.74 42.84
N LYS A 3 4.39 29.43 42.35
CA LYS A 3 4.79 29.80 40.97
C LYS A 3 5.69 28.79 40.24
N TYR A 4 5.84 27.54 40.71
CA TYR A 4 6.68 26.54 40.03
C TYR A 4 5.99 25.19 39.84
N LEU A 5 4.75 25.20 39.34
CA LEU A 5 4.04 23.96 38.98
C LEU A 5 3.39 24.04 37.59
N PHE A 6 4.06 24.71 36.64
CA PHE A 6 3.53 24.88 35.29
C PHE A 6 4.59 24.74 34.18
N LEU A 7 5.66 23.98 34.44
CA LEU A 7 6.78 23.83 33.49
C LEU A 7 7.18 22.36 33.23
N ILE A 8 6.26 21.39 33.40
CA ILE A 8 6.51 19.96 33.10
C ILE A 8 5.30 19.32 32.39
N VAL A 9 4.64 20.02 31.47
CA VAL A 9 3.57 19.42 30.62
C VAL A 9 3.75 19.76 29.13
N LEU A 10 4.89 20.33 28.72
CA LEU A 10 5.08 20.84 27.35
C LEU A 10 6.33 20.29 26.65
N LEU A 11 6.69 19.04 26.94
CA LEU A 11 7.77 18.32 26.24
C LEU A 11 7.45 16.84 25.91
N PHE A 12 6.17 16.45 26.03
CA PHE A 12 5.68 15.11 25.66
C PHE A 12 4.55 15.16 24.63
N THR A 13 4.50 16.19 23.77
CA THR A 13 4.06 15.92 22.39
C THR A 13 5.23 15.20 21.72
N VAL A 14 5.37 13.93 22.08
CA VAL A 14 6.12 12.94 21.33
C VAL A 14 5.79 13.21 19.87
N LEU A 15 6.78 13.75 19.13
CA LEU A 15 6.91 13.44 17.73
C LEU A 15 6.94 11.91 17.72
N SER A 16 5.79 11.28 17.53
CA SER A 16 5.75 9.88 17.15
C SER A 16 6.64 9.82 15.92
N SER A 17 7.86 9.33 16.10
CA SER A 17 8.78 9.09 15.01
C SER A 17 8.03 8.11 14.11
N PHE A 18 7.45 8.62 13.02
CA PHE A 18 6.78 7.77 12.05
C PHE A 18 7.83 6.79 11.56
N SER A 19 7.69 5.55 12.01
CA SER A 19 8.53 4.45 11.58
C SER A 19 7.97 3.95 10.26
N TYR A 20 8.90 3.67 9.35
CA TYR A 20 8.65 2.94 8.11
C TYR A 20 9.69 1.81 8.11
N SER A 21 9.64 0.93 9.11
CA SER A 21 10.78 0.10 9.54
C SER A 21 11.39 -0.76 8.42
N ASN A 22 10.69 -0.87 7.29
CA ASN A 22 10.99 -1.77 6.19
C ASN A 22 11.48 -1.09 4.90
N TYR A 23 11.59 0.26 4.85
CA TYR A 23 11.91 0.95 3.59
C TYR A 23 13.01 2.01 3.71
N SER A 24 13.99 1.94 2.81
CA SER A 24 15.01 2.99 2.66
C SER A 24 14.38 4.32 2.25
N LEU A 25 14.99 5.43 2.64
CA LEU A 25 14.55 6.74 2.16
C LEU A 25 14.68 6.77 0.63
N PRO A 26 13.62 7.16 -0.10
CA PRO A 26 13.70 7.27 -1.55
C PRO A 26 14.55 8.47 -1.95
N ASP A 27 15.38 8.31 -2.98
CA ASP A 27 16.14 9.39 -3.68
C ASP A 27 15.23 10.28 -4.53
N TYR A 28 14.04 10.57 -4.03
CA TYR A 28 13.02 11.35 -4.73
C TYR A 28 12.42 12.38 -3.79
N LYS A 29 11.93 13.47 -4.40
CA LYS A 29 11.14 14.47 -3.69
C LYS A 29 9.92 13.82 -3.05
N TYR A 30 9.70 14.10 -1.76
CA TYR A 30 8.58 13.55 -1.00
C TYR A 30 7.84 14.63 -0.21
N TYR A 31 6.65 14.31 0.28
CA TYR A 31 5.86 15.14 1.19
C TYR A 31 5.38 14.28 2.36
N ILE A 32 5.52 14.78 3.58
CA ILE A 32 4.92 14.14 4.77
C ILE A 32 3.59 14.83 5.05
N VAL A 33 2.52 14.05 5.06
CA VAL A 33 1.16 14.51 5.37
C VAL A 33 1.14 15.07 6.80
N LYS A 34 0.80 16.36 6.94
CA LYS A 34 0.76 17.08 8.23
C LYS A 34 -0.64 17.14 8.83
N GLU A 35 -1.65 17.04 7.99
CA GLU A 35 -3.07 17.01 8.35
C GLU A 35 -3.78 15.98 7.44
N PRO A 36 -4.81 15.26 7.93
CA PRO A 36 -5.50 14.25 7.13
C PRO A 36 -6.00 14.85 5.80
N MET A 37 -5.74 14.15 4.69
CA MET A 37 -6.11 14.62 3.36
C MET A 37 -6.50 13.46 2.46
N VAL A 38 -7.29 13.76 1.42
CA VAL A 38 -7.65 12.78 0.39
C VAL A 38 -6.74 12.95 -0.81
N VAL A 39 -6.11 11.86 -1.24
CA VAL A 39 -5.22 11.80 -2.41
C VAL A 39 -5.48 10.48 -3.12
N LYS A 40 -5.62 10.47 -4.45
CA LYS A 40 -5.94 9.24 -5.18
C LYS A 40 -7.18 8.50 -4.65
N ASN A 41 -8.16 9.24 -4.13
CA ASN A 41 -9.33 8.69 -3.44
C ASN A 41 -9.01 7.83 -2.21
N LEU A 42 -7.84 8.05 -1.59
CA LEU A 42 -7.41 7.43 -0.35
C LEU A 42 -7.41 8.48 0.76
N GLU A 43 -7.97 8.14 1.92
CA GLU A 43 -7.81 8.93 3.13
C GLU A 43 -6.42 8.71 3.71
N LEU A 44 -5.55 9.72 3.62
CA LEU A 44 -4.18 9.62 4.09
C LEU A 44 -4.07 10.14 5.53
N PRO A 45 -3.63 9.31 6.50
CA PRO A 45 -3.37 9.77 7.86
C PRO A 45 -2.15 10.70 7.92
N VAL A 46 -2.07 11.46 9.01
CA VAL A 46 -0.86 12.23 9.35
C VAL A 46 0.32 11.27 9.45
N GLY A 47 1.46 11.68 8.87
CA GLY A 47 2.64 10.84 8.79
C GLY A 47 2.70 9.95 7.56
N THR A 48 1.71 9.93 6.68
CA THR A 48 1.89 9.31 5.37
C THR A 48 2.96 10.04 4.56
N ARG A 49 3.89 9.29 3.94
CA ARG A 49 4.90 9.84 3.03
C ARG A 49 4.46 9.62 1.59
N ILE A 50 4.24 10.71 0.86
CA ILE A 50 3.94 10.70 -0.56
C ILE A 50 5.23 10.98 -1.33
N VAL A 51 5.66 10.05 -2.16
CA VAL A 51 6.86 10.17 -3.00
C VAL A 51 6.44 10.46 -4.42
N TYR A 52 7.08 11.43 -5.04
CA TYR A 52 6.75 11.87 -6.38
C TYR A 52 7.84 11.48 -7.38
N PHE A 53 7.42 10.93 -8.51
CA PHE A 53 8.29 10.80 -9.67
C PHE A 53 8.65 12.20 -10.17
N ASN A 54 9.91 12.60 -9.96
CA ASN A 54 10.45 13.85 -10.46
C ASN A 54 11.74 13.57 -11.23
N THR A 55 11.80 13.99 -12.49
CA THR A 55 12.96 13.80 -13.37
C THR A 55 14.00 14.91 -13.21
N SER A 56 13.81 15.88 -12.31
CA SER A 56 14.82 16.91 -12.07
C SER A 56 15.96 16.34 -11.22
N LEU A 57 17.19 16.39 -11.75
CA LEU A 57 18.48 15.99 -11.15
C LEU A 57 18.82 16.68 -9.80
N PHE A 58 17.89 17.47 -9.25
CA PHE A 58 18.05 18.21 -8.01
C PHE A 58 16.74 18.15 -7.21
N GLY A 59 16.79 17.61 -5.99
CA GLY A 59 15.74 17.78 -5.00
C GLY A 59 15.32 16.54 -4.22
N ASP A 60 16.28 15.86 -3.58
CA ASP A 60 16.06 14.70 -2.71
C ASP A 60 15.65 15.15 -1.30
N SER A 61 14.55 15.91 -1.23
CA SER A 61 14.14 16.54 0.03
C SER A 61 12.63 16.60 0.21
N GLU A 62 12.23 16.81 1.47
CA GLU A 62 10.85 17.06 1.84
C GLU A 62 10.36 18.35 1.18
N SER A 63 9.25 18.25 0.46
CA SER A 63 8.50 19.39 -0.05
C SER A 63 7.70 20.04 1.07
N SER A 64 7.61 21.37 1.09
CA SER A 64 6.77 22.09 2.06
C SER A 64 5.26 21.92 1.82
N ARG A 65 4.87 21.47 0.63
CA ARG A 65 3.47 21.25 0.22
C ARG A 65 3.35 20.03 -0.70
N PRO A 66 2.17 19.37 -0.77
CA PRO A 66 1.95 18.28 -1.71
C PRO A 66 2.12 18.77 -3.16
N LEU A 67 2.67 17.90 -4.02
CA LEU A 67 2.82 18.15 -5.45
C LEU A 67 1.62 17.58 -6.21
N LYS A 68 1.63 17.70 -7.55
CA LYS A 68 0.53 17.22 -8.38
C LYS A 68 0.36 15.70 -8.24
N GLU A 69 -0.85 15.23 -7.96
CA GLU A 69 -1.16 13.80 -7.76
C GLU A 69 -0.76 12.90 -8.93
N LYS A 70 -0.80 13.42 -10.17
CA LYS A 70 -0.38 12.66 -11.36
C LYS A 70 1.10 12.22 -11.32
N ASN A 71 1.90 12.89 -10.49
CA ASN A 71 3.33 12.59 -10.31
C ASN A 71 3.57 11.64 -9.13
N ILE A 72 2.55 11.23 -8.38
CA ILE A 72 2.73 10.29 -7.26
C ILE A 72 3.27 8.97 -7.81
N TYR A 73 4.35 8.51 -7.18
CA TYR A 73 5.01 7.25 -7.47
C TYR A 73 4.74 6.24 -6.35
N GLN A 74 4.97 6.62 -5.10
CA GLN A 74 4.77 5.75 -3.95
C GLN A 74 4.03 6.50 -2.83
N ILE A 75 3.25 5.77 -2.06
CA ILE A 75 2.61 6.25 -0.82
C ILE A 75 2.98 5.25 0.27
N PHE A 76 3.81 5.69 1.22
CA PHE A 76 4.16 4.91 2.40
C PHE A 76 3.26 5.30 3.57
N PHE A 77 2.62 4.31 4.18
CA PHE A 77 1.80 4.49 5.37
C PHE A 77 2.66 4.23 6.62
N PRO A 78 2.41 4.97 7.71
CA PRO A 78 3.17 4.77 8.94
C PRO A 78 2.75 3.46 9.64
N ASP A 79 3.72 2.77 10.24
CA ASP A 79 3.53 1.43 10.83
C ASP A 79 2.42 1.42 11.92
N ASP A 80 2.24 2.52 12.65
CA ASP A 80 1.24 2.66 13.72
C ASP A 80 -0.17 2.97 13.22
N LYS A 81 -0.30 3.43 11.97
CA LYS A 81 -1.58 3.79 11.33
C LYS A 81 -1.57 3.38 9.85
N PRO A 82 -1.51 2.07 9.55
CA PRO A 82 -1.58 1.60 8.18
C PRO A 82 -2.95 1.93 7.57
N LEU A 83 -2.99 2.15 6.26
CA LEU A 83 -4.24 2.19 5.52
C LEU A 83 -4.83 0.77 5.48
N ILE A 84 -6.14 0.63 5.61
CA ILE A 84 -6.82 -0.65 5.35
C ILE A 84 -7.32 -0.66 3.91
N TRP A 85 -6.75 -1.52 3.07
CA TRP A 85 -7.09 -1.68 1.67
C TRP A 85 -7.63 -3.08 1.42
N GLY A 86 -8.91 -3.22 1.03
CA GLY A 86 -9.53 -4.53 0.84
C GLY A 86 -9.55 -5.42 2.08
N GLY A 87 -9.53 -4.83 3.28
CA GLY A 87 -9.44 -5.54 4.56
C GLY A 87 -8.02 -5.92 5.00
N VAL A 88 -6.99 -5.49 4.26
CA VAL A 88 -5.57 -5.73 4.56
C VAL A 88 -4.92 -4.43 5.02
N PRO A 89 -4.19 -4.39 6.15
CA PRO A 89 -3.32 -3.26 6.47
C PRO A 89 -2.18 -3.17 5.44
N VAL A 90 -1.94 -2.00 4.86
CA VAL A 90 -0.92 -1.78 3.84
C VAL A 90 0.12 -0.78 4.31
N SER A 91 1.38 -1.05 3.99
CA SER A 91 2.51 -0.17 4.28
C SER A 91 2.95 0.64 3.08
N LEU A 92 2.69 0.15 1.86
CA LEU A 92 3.06 0.82 0.63
C LEU A 92 2.04 0.57 -0.49
N ILE A 93 1.72 1.63 -1.22
CA ILE A 93 1.15 1.54 -2.57
C ILE A 93 2.14 2.19 -3.55
N GLU A 94 2.53 1.45 -4.58
CA GLU A 94 3.52 1.88 -5.57
C GLU A 94 2.93 1.81 -6.98
N ARG A 95 2.96 2.93 -7.71
CA ARG A 95 2.57 2.95 -9.12
C ARG A 95 3.49 2.03 -9.94
N PHE A 96 2.94 1.34 -10.93
CA PHE A 96 3.75 0.59 -11.89
C PHE A 96 4.86 1.46 -12.51
N PHE A 97 6.05 0.88 -12.62
CA PHE A 97 7.22 1.56 -13.18
C PHE A 97 7.01 1.94 -14.66
N ASN A 98 6.39 1.03 -15.43
CA ASN A 98 5.97 1.34 -16.80
C ASN A 98 4.78 2.31 -16.77
N ARG A 99 5.02 3.56 -17.15
CA ARG A 99 4.01 4.62 -17.07
C ARG A 99 2.88 4.50 -18.10
N ASP A 100 3.05 3.67 -19.12
CA ASP A 100 1.99 3.35 -20.07
C ASP A 100 0.95 2.41 -19.46
N MET A 101 1.34 1.65 -18.43
CA MET A 101 0.43 0.82 -17.65
C MET A 101 -0.30 1.66 -16.60
N LYS A 102 -1.62 1.46 -16.54
CA LYS A 102 -2.47 2.09 -15.52
C LYS A 102 -2.68 1.13 -14.37
N GLY A 103 -1.96 1.39 -13.29
CA GLY A 103 -2.08 0.58 -12.08
C GLY A 103 -0.97 0.82 -11.07
N PHE A 104 -1.02 0.01 -10.04
CA PHE A 104 -0.12 0.04 -8.90
C PHE A 104 -0.02 -1.33 -8.25
N THR A 105 1.01 -1.53 -7.47
CA THR A 105 1.20 -2.68 -6.59
C THR A 105 0.89 -2.28 -5.16
N VAL A 106 0.11 -3.10 -4.47
CA VAL A 106 -0.22 -2.96 -3.05
C VAL A 106 0.66 -3.90 -2.24
N TYR A 107 1.35 -3.35 -1.24
CA TYR A 107 2.23 -4.09 -0.33
C TYR A 107 1.57 -4.18 1.05
N PRO A 108 1.15 -5.39 1.47
CA PRO A 108 0.63 -5.62 2.80
C PRO A 108 1.66 -5.35 3.90
N GLU A 109 1.21 -4.75 5.00
CA GLU A 109 1.98 -4.69 6.25
C GLU A 109 1.77 -5.98 7.03
N LEU A 110 2.74 -6.89 6.95
CA LEU A 110 2.68 -8.21 7.59
C LEU A 110 3.60 -8.32 8.81
N GLY A 111 4.24 -7.23 9.23
CA GLY A 111 5.27 -7.24 10.26
C GLY A 111 6.61 -7.76 9.74
N ASN A 112 7.49 -8.06 10.68
CA ASN A 112 8.84 -8.60 10.37
C ASN A 112 8.77 -10.03 9.82
N SER A 113 9.93 -10.56 9.38
CA SER A 113 10.00 -11.90 8.76
C SER A 113 9.48 -13.02 9.67
N LEU A 114 9.62 -12.92 11.00
CA LEU A 114 9.15 -13.94 11.96
C LEU A 114 7.63 -13.96 12.09
N GLU A 115 6.98 -12.81 11.89
CA GLU A 115 5.53 -12.65 12.04
C GLU A 115 4.78 -12.79 10.72
N SER A 116 5.46 -12.55 9.60
CA SER A 116 4.84 -12.38 8.29
C SER A 116 3.99 -13.56 7.82
N ASP A 117 4.44 -14.80 8.02
CA ASP A 117 3.69 -16.00 7.62
C ASP A 117 2.44 -16.22 8.49
N GLU A 118 2.55 -15.97 9.79
CA GLU A 118 1.43 -16.11 10.73
C GLU A 118 0.37 -15.03 10.49
N ASN A 119 0.80 -13.78 10.26
CA ASN A 119 -0.10 -12.67 9.94
C ASN A 119 -0.80 -12.89 8.60
N LYS A 120 -0.09 -13.39 7.59
CA LYS A 120 -0.67 -13.82 6.31
C LYS A 120 -1.72 -14.91 6.52
N ARG A 121 -1.43 -15.95 7.30
CA ARG A 121 -2.39 -17.03 7.59
C ARG A 121 -3.67 -16.51 8.26
N LYS A 122 -3.53 -15.64 9.28
CA LYS A 122 -4.68 -14.99 9.95
C LYS A 122 -5.53 -14.18 8.99
N LEU A 123 -4.93 -13.49 8.02
CA LEU A 123 -5.66 -12.74 7.00
C LEU A 123 -6.43 -13.67 6.06
N MET A 124 -5.81 -14.76 5.61
CA MET A 124 -6.45 -15.75 4.73
C MET A 124 -7.69 -16.40 5.35
N GLU A 125 -7.77 -16.46 6.68
CA GLU A 125 -8.93 -17.01 7.41
C GLU A 125 -10.14 -16.05 7.45
N LYS A 126 -9.95 -14.75 7.15
CA LYS A 126 -11.03 -13.76 7.28
C LYS A 126 -12.09 -13.86 6.19
N ASN A 127 -11.68 -14.09 4.94
CA ASN A 127 -12.60 -14.22 3.80
C ASN A 127 -11.91 -14.85 2.58
N GLU A 128 -12.73 -15.26 1.60
CA GLU A 128 -12.25 -15.93 0.38
C GLU A 128 -11.37 -15.01 -0.49
N PHE A 129 -11.65 -13.70 -0.52
CA PHE A 129 -10.83 -12.76 -1.27
C PHE A 129 -9.37 -12.74 -0.78
N LEU A 130 -9.15 -12.65 0.53
CA LEU A 130 -7.81 -12.65 1.11
C LEU A 130 -7.09 -13.98 0.95
N LYS A 131 -7.84 -15.09 1.03
CA LYS A 131 -7.29 -16.41 0.73
C LYS A 131 -6.80 -16.48 -0.71
N LEU A 132 -7.62 -16.08 -1.68
CA LEU A 132 -7.26 -16.09 -3.10
C LEU A 132 -6.12 -15.11 -3.41
N TRP A 133 -6.08 -13.95 -2.76
CA TRP A 133 -4.96 -13.01 -2.86
C TRP A 133 -3.66 -13.72 -2.47
N PHE A 134 -3.55 -14.21 -1.23
CA PHE A 134 -2.28 -14.73 -0.73
C PHE A 134 -1.91 -16.11 -1.29
N MET A 135 -2.85 -16.79 -1.97
CA MET A 135 -2.55 -17.92 -2.85
C MET A 135 -1.98 -17.48 -4.20
N TRP A 136 -2.27 -16.27 -4.66
CA TRP A 136 -1.70 -15.70 -5.88
C TRP A 136 -0.31 -15.13 -5.59
N ALA A 137 -0.23 -14.09 -4.75
CA ALA A 137 0.99 -13.34 -4.52
C ALA A 137 1.01 -12.68 -3.15
N LYS A 138 2.20 -12.35 -2.65
CA LYS A 138 2.36 -11.56 -1.42
C LYS A 138 1.89 -10.12 -1.64
N ASN A 139 2.33 -9.50 -2.72
CA ASN A 139 1.93 -8.15 -3.12
C ASN A 139 0.90 -8.25 -4.25
N MET A 140 -0.05 -7.33 -4.31
CA MET A 140 -1.10 -7.38 -5.33
C MET A 140 -0.89 -6.33 -6.39
N ASP A 141 -0.77 -6.79 -7.63
CA ASP A 141 -0.84 -5.92 -8.79
C ASP A 141 -2.29 -5.57 -9.12
N VAL A 142 -2.54 -4.27 -9.27
CA VAL A 142 -3.87 -3.69 -9.44
C VAL A 142 -3.86 -2.84 -10.71
N HIS A 143 -4.53 -3.32 -11.74
CA HIS A 143 -4.79 -2.55 -12.95
C HIS A 143 -6.06 -1.71 -12.77
N ILE A 144 -6.05 -0.46 -13.22
CA ILE A 144 -7.16 0.48 -12.99
C ILE A 144 -7.64 1.18 -14.27
N LYS A 145 -8.93 1.56 -14.29
CA LYS A 145 -9.53 2.34 -15.39
C LYS A 145 -9.28 3.84 -15.21
N ASP A 146 -9.54 4.36 -14.00
CA ASP A 146 -9.29 5.73 -13.58
C ASP A 146 -8.05 5.83 -12.69
N GLU A 147 -7.04 6.56 -13.16
CA GLU A 147 -5.78 6.79 -12.45
C GLU A 147 -5.92 7.67 -11.20
N LYS A 148 -7.07 8.31 -11.00
CA LYS A 148 -7.35 9.14 -9.83
C LYS A 148 -7.89 8.34 -8.63
N ASP A 149 -8.23 7.07 -8.82
CA ASP A 149 -8.81 6.24 -7.77
C ASP A 149 -7.94 5.00 -7.52
N TRP A 150 -7.18 5.05 -6.43
CA TRP A 150 -6.36 3.93 -5.94
C TRP A 150 -7.02 3.22 -4.75
N SER A 151 -8.26 3.60 -4.40
CA SER A 151 -9.03 2.91 -3.37
C SER A 151 -9.34 1.47 -3.78
N PHE A 152 -9.76 0.66 -2.80
CA PHE A 152 -10.26 -0.67 -3.08
C PHE A 152 -11.64 -0.57 -3.75
N ASN A 153 -11.66 -0.50 -5.08
CA ASN A 153 -12.86 -0.31 -5.88
C ASN A 153 -12.94 -1.35 -7.02
N PRO A 154 -13.68 -2.46 -6.84
CA PRO A 154 -13.86 -3.51 -7.83
C PRO A 154 -14.43 -3.07 -9.18
N ASP A 155 -15.06 -1.89 -9.27
CA ASP A 155 -15.54 -1.35 -10.55
C ASP A 155 -14.46 -0.59 -11.31
N ASN A 156 -13.46 -0.07 -10.59
CA ASN A 156 -12.30 0.59 -11.16
C ASN A 156 -11.10 -0.34 -11.37
N MET A 157 -11.05 -1.51 -10.73
CA MET A 157 -9.83 -2.34 -10.68
C MET A 157 -9.96 -3.76 -11.25
N VAL A 158 -8.83 -4.31 -11.66
CA VAL A 158 -8.59 -5.73 -11.98
C VAL A 158 -7.32 -6.19 -11.25
N LEU A 159 -7.43 -7.27 -10.49
CA LEU A 159 -6.40 -7.77 -9.58
C LEU A 159 -5.59 -8.92 -10.18
N GLY A 160 -4.31 -8.99 -9.81
CA GLY A 160 -3.43 -10.13 -10.02
C GLY A 160 -2.65 -10.11 -11.34
N GLY A 161 -2.83 -9.08 -12.16
CA GLY A 161 -2.13 -8.97 -13.44
C GLY A 161 -2.65 -9.95 -14.48
N GLU A 162 -1.74 -10.71 -15.09
CA GLU A 162 -2.05 -11.67 -16.15
C GLU A 162 -1.87 -13.10 -15.66
N ALA A 163 -2.43 -14.06 -16.40
CA ALA A 163 -2.25 -15.48 -16.13
C ALA A 163 -0.83 -15.96 -16.50
N ASP A 164 0.15 -15.47 -15.74
CA ASP A 164 1.56 -15.73 -15.95
C ASP A 164 2.24 -15.95 -14.59
N SER A 165 3.08 -17.00 -14.52
CA SER A 165 3.83 -17.38 -13.32
C SER A 165 4.67 -16.26 -12.70
N ARG A 166 5.04 -15.23 -13.47
CA ARG A 166 5.79 -14.06 -12.98
C ARG A 166 5.02 -13.24 -11.95
N TYR A 167 3.70 -13.32 -11.95
CA TYR A 167 2.83 -12.64 -10.98
C TYR A 167 2.51 -13.53 -9.76
N ILE A 168 3.01 -14.76 -9.72
CA ILE A 168 2.68 -15.74 -8.68
C ILE A 168 3.87 -15.86 -7.71
N ASP A 169 3.58 -15.86 -6.42
CA ASP A 169 4.58 -16.21 -5.41
C ASP A 169 5.16 -17.60 -5.71
N TYR A 170 6.49 -17.71 -5.75
CA TYR A 170 7.17 -18.95 -6.16
C TYR A 170 6.67 -20.20 -5.40
N GLY A 171 6.45 -20.08 -4.09
CA GLY A 171 5.94 -21.18 -3.25
C GLY A 171 4.49 -21.61 -3.55
N ASN A 172 3.74 -20.79 -4.26
CA ASN A 172 2.35 -21.01 -4.64
C ASN A 172 2.19 -21.57 -6.05
N LEU A 173 3.25 -21.61 -6.87
CA LEU A 173 3.21 -22.18 -8.23
C LEU A 173 2.64 -23.60 -8.25
N LYS A 174 2.87 -24.38 -7.18
CA LYS A 174 2.32 -25.74 -7.00
C LYS A 174 0.79 -25.82 -7.05
N TYR A 175 0.07 -24.71 -6.86
CA TYR A 175 -1.39 -24.66 -6.92
C TYR A 175 -1.93 -24.48 -8.34
N PHE A 176 -1.05 -24.25 -9.33
CA PHE A 176 -1.43 -23.93 -10.71
C PHE A 176 -0.78 -24.94 -11.67
N SER A 177 -1.60 -25.75 -12.33
CA SER A 177 -1.13 -26.76 -13.29
C SER A 177 -0.79 -26.18 -14.65
N ASP A 178 -1.50 -25.11 -15.04
CA ASP A 178 -1.47 -24.51 -16.37
C ASP A 178 -2.11 -23.11 -16.37
N GLU A 179 -2.07 -22.44 -17.52
CA GLU A 179 -2.65 -21.11 -17.73
C GLU A 179 -4.16 -21.05 -17.45
N ASN A 180 -4.91 -22.11 -17.71
CA ASN A 180 -6.35 -22.13 -17.44
C ASN A 180 -6.64 -22.10 -15.94
N SER A 181 -5.84 -22.85 -15.15
CA SER A 181 -5.94 -22.82 -13.68
C SER A 181 -5.63 -21.42 -13.13
N MET A 182 -4.67 -20.70 -13.72
CA MET A 182 -4.33 -19.32 -13.36
C MET A 182 -5.46 -18.35 -13.72
N LYS A 183 -6.00 -18.43 -14.95
CA LYS A 183 -7.14 -17.62 -15.41
C LYS A 183 -8.35 -17.80 -14.51
N GLU A 184 -8.66 -19.04 -14.14
CA GLU A 184 -9.78 -19.35 -13.26
C GLU A 184 -9.57 -18.79 -11.85
N HIS A 185 -8.35 -18.85 -11.33
CA HIS A 185 -8.01 -18.24 -10.04
C HIS A 185 -8.17 -16.73 -10.06
N LEU A 186 -7.64 -16.06 -11.10
CA LEU A 186 -7.78 -14.62 -11.28
C LEU A 186 -9.25 -14.20 -11.42
N ARG A 187 -10.07 -14.99 -12.12
CA ARG A 187 -11.52 -14.78 -12.21
C ARG A 187 -12.15 -14.82 -10.81
N LYS A 188 -11.90 -15.88 -10.04
CA LYS A 188 -12.42 -16.03 -8.67
C LYS A 188 -11.93 -14.93 -7.74
N LEU A 189 -10.66 -14.54 -7.84
CA LEU A 189 -10.07 -13.45 -7.05
C LEU A 189 -10.84 -12.14 -7.27
N ASN A 190 -11.06 -11.77 -8.53
CA ASN A 190 -11.76 -10.55 -8.90
C ASN A 190 -13.26 -10.60 -8.56
N GLU A 191 -13.90 -11.77 -8.66
CA GLU A 191 -15.27 -11.96 -8.19
C GLU A 191 -15.39 -11.87 -6.66
N ALA A 192 -14.46 -12.47 -5.92
CA ALA A 192 -14.43 -12.40 -4.46
C ALA A 192 -14.20 -10.96 -3.98
N ALA A 193 -13.38 -10.17 -4.68
CA ALA A 193 -13.14 -8.76 -4.37
C ALA A 193 -14.44 -7.92 -4.40
N ARG A 194 -15.38 -8.24 -5.30
CA ARG A 194 -16.70 -7.57 -5.37
C ARG A 194 -17.60 -7.84 -4.16
N ASN A 195 -17.29 -8.88 -3.39
CA ASN A 195 -18.06 -9.29 -2.21
C ASN A 195 -17.43 -8.83 -0.89
N VAL A 196 -16.30 -8.12 -0.94
CA VAL A 196 -15.70 -7.51 0.25
C VAL A 196 -16.57 -6.31 0.65
N LYS A 197 -17.08 -6.34 1.88
CA LYS A 197 -17.93 -5.30 2.46
C LYS A 197 -17.11 -4.29 3.23
#